data_AF-A0A7K1DQN6-F1
#
_entry.id   AF-A0A7K1DQN6-F1
#
_cell.length_a   1.000
_cell.length_b   1.000
_cell.length_c   1.000
_cell.angle_alpha   90.00
_cell.angle_beta   90.00
_cell.angle_gamma   90.00
#
_symmetry.space_group_name_H-M   'P 1'
#
loop_
_entity.id
_entity.type
_entity.pdbx_description
1 polymer ?
#
loop_
_entity_poly.entity_id
_entity_poly.type
_entity_poly.pdbx_seq_one_letter_code
_entity_poly.pdbx_strand_id
1 'polypeptide(L)'
;MVTGLVCAVCGTAVPISQALSWKCPLASDVDTHHVLHFENSVEPFRPNDDSNPYLAFRKYLAVDSFGAAIGLSEAERIRIIQETNEAVASIAGTGFLRTPLYRSSELSDALGFTAEGGVWIKDETHNVAGSHKARHLFTELLHLLFAEAAGVAPWTVSTRPPLAIASCGNAAIAASTLAAAVQWPIYVHVPPAATAEVLTALAELDADVRVCARLPEDEAGDPCVLRFREAVANG
;
A
#
# COMPACT_ATOMS: atom_id res chain seq x y z
N MET A 1 -1.57 19.96 -5.99
CA MET A 1 -2.41 19.04 -5.18
C MET A 1 -3.14 18.07 -6.09
N VAL A 2 -3.47 16.86 -5.63
CA VAL A 2 -4.29 15.90 -6.41
C VAL A 2 -5.75 16.31 -6.30
N THR A 3 -6.43 16.52 -7.43
CA THR A 3 -7.81 17.03 -7.47
C THR A 3 -8.84 15.97 -7.82
N GLY A 4 -8.41 14.87 -8.46
CA GLY A 4 -9.27 13.78 -8.89
C GLY A 4 -8.47 12.67 -9.55
N LEU A 5 -9.19 11.71 -10.11
CA LEU A 5 -8.63 10.69 -10.99
C LEU A 5 -9.34 10.73 -12.34
N VAL A 6 -8.63 10.38 -13.41
CA VAL A 6 -9.19 10.22 -14.75
C VAL A 6 -8.79 8.87 -15.32
N CYS A 7 -9.76 8.16 -15.91
CA CYS A 7 -9.47 6.90 -16.59
C CYS A 7 -8.75 7.15 -17.92
N ALA A 8 -7.58 6.55 -18.10
CA ALA A 8 -6.79 6.65 -19.33
C ALA A 8 -7.44 6.01 -20.56
N VAL A 9 -8.42 5.13 -20.35
CA VAL A 9 -9.13 4.40 -21.43
C VAL A 9 -10.40 5.14 -21.85
N CYS A 10 -11.30 5.40 -20.91
CA CYS A 10 -12.63 5.92 -21.22
C CYS A 10 -12.83 7.39 -20.85
N GLY A 11 -11.82 8.06 -20.27
CA GLY A 11 -11.90 9.46 -19.89
C GLY A 11 -12.81 9.76 -18.69
N THR A 12 -13.36 8.74 -18.03
CA THR A 12 -14.22 8.93 -16.86
C THR A 12 -13.44 9.60 -15.74
N ALA A 13 -13.94 10.74 -15.27
CA ALA A 13 -13.40 11.44 -14.10
C ALA A 13 -14.04 10.92 -12.81
N VAL A 14 -13.22 10.75 -11.79
CA VAL A 14 -13.61 10.32 -10.44
C VAL A 14 -13.14 11.41 -9.46
N PRO A 15 -14.03 12.01 -8.67
CA PRO A 15 -13.62 13.06 -7.73
C PRO A 15 -12.72 12.47 -6.64
N ILE A 16 -11.73 13.24 -6.19
CA ILE A 16 -10.79 12.75 -5.15
C ILE A 16 -11.49 12.41 -3.83
N SER A 17 -12.69 12.97 -3.57
CA SER A 17 -13.52 12.67 -2.40
C SER A 17 -14.23 11.31 -2.47
N GLN A 18 -14.25 10.64 -3.62
CA GLN A 18 -14.87 9.32 -3.74
C GLN A 18 -14.02 8.28 -3.00
N ALA A 19 -14.55 7.76 -1.89
CA ALA A 19 -13.89 6.69 -1.16
C ALA A 19 -13.80 5.42 -2.03
N LEU A 20 -12.73 4.64 -1.83
CA LEU A 20 -12.51 3.34 -2.47
C LEU A 20 -12.47 3.41 -4.00
N SER A 21 -11.94 4.49 -4.55
CA SER A 21 -11.78 4.73 -5.99
C SER A 21 -10.61 3.95 -6.60
N TRP A 22 -10.56 2.64 -6.35
CA TRP A 22 -9.47 1.75 -6.80
C TRP A 22 -9.62 1.29 -8.26
N LYS A 23 -10.85 1.25 -8.77
CA LYS A 23 -11.22 0.81 -10.11
C LYS A 23 -12.05 1.90 -10.79
N CYS A 24 -11.86 2.07 -12.09
CA CYS A 24 -12.74 2.91 -12.90
C CYS A 24 -14.19 2.43 -12.77
N PRO A 25 -15.17 3.32 -12.53
CA PRO A 25 -16.57 2.90 -12.34
C PRO A 25 -17.21 2.32 -13.61
N LEU A 26 -16.61 2.52 -14.79
CA LEU A 26 -17.06 1.90 -16.04
C LEU A 26 -16.36 0.57 -16.37
N ALA A 27 -15.41 0.14 -15.55
CA ALA A 27 -14.73 -1.14 -15.76
C ALA A 27 -15.59 -2.30 -15.26
N SER A 28 -15.61 -3.40 -16.00
CA SER A 28 -16.37 -4.62 -15.66
C SER A 28 -15.42 -5.82 -15.57
N ASP A 29 -15.96 -7.03 -15.42
CA ASP A 29 -15.15 -8.26 -15.38
C ASP A 29 -14.73 -8.72 -16.79
N VAL A 30 -15.49 -8.32 -17.80
CA VAL A 30 -15.15 -8.56 -19.22
C VAL A 30 -14.42 -7.38 -19.86
N ASP A 31 -14.41 -6.23 -19.18
CA ASP A 31 -13.72 -5.01 -19.61
C ASP A 31 -12.85 -4.45 -18.48
N THR A 32 -11.68 -5.07 -18.31
CA THR A 32 -10.79 -4.87 -17.15
C THR A 32 -9.63 -3.91 -17.40
N HIS A 33 -9.43 -3.45 -18.64
CA HIS A 33 -8.22 -2.71 -19.06
C HIS A 33 -8.20 -1.23 -18.65
N HIS A 34 -9.16 -0.76 -17.84
CA HIS A 34 -9.27 0.62 -17.40
C HIS A 34 -8.25 0.92 -16.29
N VAL A 35 -7.58 2.08 -16.39
CA VAL A 35 -6.59 2.54 -15.42
C VAL A 35 -6.88 3.97 -15.02
N LEU A 36 -7.01 4.22 -13.72
CA LEU A 36 -7.19 5.57 -13.16
C LEU A 36 -5.83 6.23 -12.91
N HIS A 37 -5.64 7.42 -13.45
CA HIS A 37 -4.46 8.26 -13.20
C HIS A 37 -4.85 9.47 -12.35
N PHE A 38 -3.94 9.95 -11.51
CA PHE A 38 -4.17 11.17 -10.75
C PHE A 38 -4.18 12.39 -11.65
N GLU A 39 -5.20 13.23 -11.50
CA GLU A 39 -5.18 14.60 -11.95
C GLU A 39 -4.60 15.49 -10.86
N ASN A 40 -3.55 16.25 -11.20
CA ASN A 40 -2.84 17.10 -10.26
C ASN A 40 -2.62 18.50 -10.83
N SER A 41 -2.77 19.51 -9.98
CA SER A 41 -2.24 20.84 -10.29
C SER A 41 -0.72 20.81 -10.24
N VAL A 42 -0.07 21.50 -11.17
CA VAL A 42 1.37 21.73 -11.14
C VAL A 42 1.68 22.64 -9.95
N GLU A 43 2.28 22.07 -8.90
CA GLU A 43 2.73 22.83 -7.75
C GLU A 43 4.24 22.65 -7.54
N PRO A 44 4.95 23.73 -7.16
CA PRO A 44 6.35 23.63 -6.80
C PRO A 44 6.57 22.58 -5.71
N PHE A 45 7.51 21.67 -5.93
CA PHE A 45 7.89 20.67 -4.95
C PHE A 45 8.66 21.32 -3.79
N ARG A 46 8.06 21.30 -2.60
CA ARG A 46 8.51 21.91 -1.36
C ARG A 46 8.12 20.99 -0.20
N PRO A 47 8.79 19.83 -0.06
CA PRO A 47 8.58 18.98 1.09
C PRO A 47 9.01 19.70 2.38
N ASN A 48 8.47 19.26 3.51
CA ASN A 48 9.00 19.67 4.80
C ASN A 48 10.14 18.72 5.25
N ASP A 49 10.85 19.10 6.30
CA ASP A 49 12.02 18.36 6.81
C ASP A 49 11.67 17.21 7.77
N ASP A 50 10.41 16.77 7.82
CA ASP A 50 10.00 15.62 8.64
C ASP A 50 10.71 14.33 8.17
N SER A 51 11.08 13.50 9.15
CA SER A 51 11.73 12.22 8.92
C SER A 51 10.79 11.16 8.38
N ASN A 52 9.49 11.27 8.71
CA ASN A 52 8.43 10.43 8.17
C ASN A 52 8.04 10.94 6.76
N PRO A 53 8.25 10.15 5.70
CA PRO A 53 7.97 10.57 4.33
C PRO A 53 6.49 10.89 4.08
N TYR A 54 5.56 10.29 4.83
CA TYR A 54 4.13 10.58 4.68
C TYR A 54 3.72 11.93 5.26
N LEU A 55 4.53 12.49 6.16
CA LEU A 55 4.40 13.86 6.64
C LEU A 55 5.21 14.82 5.76
N ALA A 56 6.43 14.44 5.39
CA ALA A 56 7.33 15.22 4.54
C ALA A 56 6.72 15.58 3.18
N PHE A 57 6.10 14.57 2.55
CA PHE A 57 5.52 14.69 1.22
C PHE A 57 3.99 14.77 1.27
N ARG A 58 3.37 14.93 2.45
CA ARG A 58 1.92 14.80 2.68
C ARG A 58 1.07 15.52 1.63
N LYS A 59 1.37 16.81 1.39
CA LYS A 59 0.63 17.69 0.45
C LYS A 59 0.69 17.23 -1.02
N TYR A 60 1.58 16.31 -1.36
CA TYR A 60 1.75 15.72 -2.69
C TYR A 60 1.11 14.33 -2.80
N LEU A 61 0.63 13.75 -1.71
CA LEU A 61 0.01 12.43 -1.71
C LEU A 61 -1.49 12.56 -2.00
N ALA A 62 -1.98 11.69 -2.88
CA ALA A 62 -3.40 11.60 -3.18
C ALA A 62 -4.25 11.33 -1.92
N VAL A 63 -3.73 10.51 -0.99
CA VAL A 63 -4.43 10.17 0.26
C VAL A 63 -4.65 11.38 1.18
N ASP A 64 -3.74 12.36 1.21
CA ASP A 64 -3.95 13.61 1.97
C ASP A 64 -5.03 14.47 1.32
N SER A 65 -5.04 14.52 -0.01
CA SER A 65 -6.05 15.23 -0.78
C SER A 65 -7.44 14.58 -0.59
N PHE A 66 -7.51 13.25 -0.59
CA PHE A 66 -8.72 12.49 -0.23
C PHE A 66 -9.20 12.82 1.18
N GLY A 67 -8.33 12.71 2.19
CA GLY A 67 -8.69 13.00 3.58
C GLY A 67 -9.22 14.42 3.77
N ALA A 68 -8.62 15.41 3.09
CA ALA A 68 -9.12 16.78 3.11
C ALA A 68 -10.50 16.89 2.44
N ALA A 69 -10.70 16.23 1.30
CA ALA A 69 -11.93 16.31 0.52
C ALA A 69 -13.13 15.63 1.19
N ILE A 70 -12.90 14.64 2.06
CA ILE A 70 -13.96 14.00 2.87
C ILE A 70 -14.20 14.71 4.23
N GLY A 71 -13.53 15.83 4.48
CA GLY A 71 -13.81 16.70 5.63
C GLY A 71 -12.94 16.48 6.88
N LEU A 72 -11.91 15.63 6.84
CA LEU A 72 -10.97 15.54 7.96
C LEU A 72 -10.16 16.85 8.05
N SER A 73 -9.98 17.36 9.25
CA SER A 73 -9.09 18.49 9.49
C SER A 73 -7.62 18.12 9.24
N GLU A 74 -6.78 19.14 9.02
CA GLU A 74 -5.34 18.91 8.84
C GLU A 74 -4.71 18.18 10.05
N ALA A 75 -5.12 18.55 11.26
CA ALA A 75 -4.64 17.96 12.50
C ALA A 75 -5.04 16.48 12.62
N GLU A 76 -6.25 16.12 12.23
CA GLU A 76 -6.71 14.71 12.26
C GLU A 76 -5.92 13.85 11.28
N ARG A 77 -5.67 14.34 10.06
CA ARG A 77 -4.87 13.60 9.07
C ARG A 77 -3.43 13.39 9.53
N ILE A 78 -2.80 14.40 10.11
CA ILE A 78 -1.45 14.28 10.71
C ILE A 78 -1.47 13.26 11.84
N ARG A 79 -2.43 13.38 12.77
CA ARG A 79 -2.55 12.49 13.92
C ARG A 79 -2.67 11.03 13.49
N ILE A 80 -3.59 10.73 12.56
CA ILE A 80 -3.77 9.37 12.06
C ILE A 80 -2.48 8.84 11.41
N ILE A 81 -1.77 9.64 10.60
CA ILE A 81 -0.49 9.23 10.01
C ILE A 81 0.56 8.90 11.07
N GLN A 82 0.67 9.74 12.12
CA GLN A 82 1.63 9.57 13.20
C GLN A 82 1.32 8.34 14.05
N GLU A 83 0.10 8.24 14.57
CA GLU A 83 -0.35 7.12 15.41
C GLU A 83 -0.25 5.78 14.67
N THR A 84 -0.64 5.76 13.38
CA THR A 84 -0.51 4.53 12.58
C THR A 84 0.96 4.16 12.36
N ASN A 85 1.84 5.14 12.13
CA ASN A 85 3.27 4.89 11.97
C ASN A 85 3.93 4.39 13.27
N GLU A 86 3.51 4.90 14.41
CA GLU A 86 3.96 4.44 15.74
C GLU A 86 3.48 3.01 16.03
N ALA A 87 2.24 2.69 15.67
CA ALA A 87 1.71 1.34 15.78
C ALA A 87 2.48 0.36 14.87
N VAL A 88 2.77 0.77 13.63
CA VAL A 88 3.61 0.01 12.70
C VAL A 88 5.02 -0.20 13.27
N ALA A 89 5.62 0.83 13.85
CA ALA A 89 6.93 0.72 14.48
C ALA A 89 6.95 -0.27 15.66
N SER A 90 5.84 -0.36 16.39
CA SER A 90 5.69 -1.29 17.52
C SER A 90 5.63 -2.76 17.07
N ILE A 91 5.12 -3.03 15.86
CA ILE A 91 5.08 -4.38 15.28
C ILE A 91 6.38 -4.70 14.51
N ALA A 92 6.84 -3.79 13.67
CA ALA A 92 7.93 -4.02 12.73
C ALA A 92 9.33 -3.68 13.29
N GLY A 93 9.40 -3.12 14.50
CA GLY A 93 10.64 -2.59 15.09
C GLY A 93 11.15 -1.29 14.45
N THR A 94 10.49 -0.80 13.40
CA THR A 94 10.79 0.47 12.72
C THR A 94 9.53 1.06 12.09
N GLY A 95 9.43 2.38 12.06
CA GLY A 95 8.41 3.09 11.31
C GLY A 95 8.88 3.44 9.90
N PHE A 96 8.05 4.17 9.16
CA PHE A 96 8.43 4.74 7.89
C PHE A 96 9.38 5.92 8.07
N LEU A 97 10.60 5.73 7.56
CA LEU A 97 11.66 6.73 7.57
C LEU A 97 12.28 6.86 6.18
N ARG A 98 13.07 7.93 5.99
CA ARG A 98 13.97 8.05 4.84
C ARG A 98 15.08 7.01 5.00
N THR A 99 14.98 5.95 4.21
CA THR A 99 15.98 4.90 4.07
C THR A 99 17.28 5.43 3.45
N PRO A 100 18.44 4.81 3.72
CA PRO A 100 19.73 5.26 3.21
C PRO A 100 19.79 5.35 1.68
N LEU A 101 20.52 6.35 1.19
CA LEU A 101 20.95 6.47 -0.21
C LEU A 101 22.44 6.75 -0.20
N TYR A 102 23.24 5.84 -0.75
CA TYR A 102 24.70 5.98 -0.75
C TYR A 102 25.31 5.47 -2.06
N ARG A 103 26.48 6.00 -2.40
CA ARG A 103 27.28 5.47 -3.52
C ARG A 103 28.04 4.23 -3.05
N SER A 104 27.91 3.12 -3.76
CA SER A 104 28.69 1.91 -3.48
C SER A 104 30.07 2.04 -4.13
N SER A 105 31.14 2.07 -3.34
CA SER A 105 32.52 2.06 -3.86
C SER A 105 32.82 0.75 -4.59
N GLU A 106 32.54 -0.38 -3.95
CA GLU A 106 32.81 -1.72 -4.49
C GLU A 106 32.17 -1.96 -5.86
N LEU A 107 30.87 -1.68 -6.01
CA LEU A 107 30.18 -1.84 -7.29
C LEU A 107 30.65 -0.83 -8.34
N SER A 108 30.98 0.39 -7.91
CA SER A 108 31.45 1.41 -8.83
C SER A 108 32.82 1.04 -9.40
N ASP A 109 33.73 0.54 -8.56
CA ASP A 109 35.06 0.11 -8.96
C ASP A 109 35.00 -1.13 -9.85
N ALA A 110 34.17 -2.12 -9.48
CA ALA A 110 33.98 -3.34 -10.27
C ALA A 110 33.43 -3.07 -11.69
N LEU A 111 32.65 -2.00 -11.86
CA LEU A 111 32.10 -1.59 -13.16
C LEU A 111 32.94 -0.52 -13.89
N GLY A 112 34.09 -0.12 -13.32
CA GLY A 112 35.00 0.84 -13.93
C GLY A 112 34.51 2.29 -13.94
N PHE A 113 33.60 2.66 -13.02
CA PHE A 113 33.14 4.04 -12.92
C PHE A 113 34.20 4.95 -12.29
N THR A 114 34.29 6.18 -12.80
CA THR A 114 35.09 7.25 -12.18
C THR A 114 34.37 7.85 -10.97
N ALA A 115 35.03 8.79 -10.26
CA ALA A 115 34.45 9.49 -9.11
C ALA A 115 33.23 10.37 -9.46
N GLU A 116 33.08 10.82 -10.71
CA GLU A 116 31.97 11.66 -11.16
C GLU A 116 30.71 10.86 -11.52
N GLY A 117 30.84 9.53 -11.62
CA GLY A 117 29.73 8.59 -11.82
C GLY A 117 29.70 7.52 -10.73
N GLY A 118 28.90 6.47 -10.93
CA GLY A 118 28.89 5.30 -10.07
C GLY A 118 27.52 4.72 -9.80
N VAL A 119 27.53 3.61 -9.07
CA VAL A 119 26.31 2.91 -8.66
C VAL A 119 25.84 3.47 -7.31
N TRP A 120 24.63 4.00 -7.29
CA TRP A 120 23.96 4.46 -6.08
C TRP A 120 22.94 3.42 -5.61
N ILE A 121 23.02 3.08 -4.32
CA ILE A 121 22.12 2.14 -3.68
C ILE A 121 21.11 2.92 -2.85
N LYS A 122 19.84 2.76 -3.19
CA LYS A 122 18.71 3.12 -2.32
C LYS A 122 18.35 1.90 -1.49
N ASP A 123 18.78 1.88 -0.23
CA ASP A 123 18.67 0.70 0.61
C ASP A 123 17.32 0.63 1.33
N GLU A 124 16.37 -0.07 0.71
CA GLU A 124 15.03 -0.28 1.25
C GLU A 124 14.91 -1.50 2.18
N THR A 125 16.01 -2.21 2.46
CA THR A 125 15.97 -3.43 3.30
C THR A 125 15.72 -3.13 4.77
N HIS A 126 15.98 -1.90 5.21
CA HIS A 126 15.72 -1.40 6.57
C HIS A 126 14.34 -0.77 6.74
N ASN A 127 13.49 -0.84 5.72
CA ASN A 127 12.15 -0.29 5.79
C ASN A 127 11.19 -1.25 6.53
N VAL A 128 9.97 -0.78 6.80
CA VAL A 128 8.87 -1.58 7.36
C VAL A 128 8.72 -2.88 6.57
N ALA A 129 8.69 -4.01 7.29
CA ALA A 129 8.64 -5.36 6.73
C ALA A 129 9.81 -5.71 5.77
N GLY A 130 10.96 -5.05 5.93
CA GLY A 130 12.21 -5.42 5.27
C GLY A 130 12.30 -5.09 3.77
N SER A 131 11.38 -4.28 3.23
CA SER A 131 11.39 -3.91 1.81
C SER A 131 10.58 -2.64 1.51
N HIS A 132 10.66 -2.16 0.26
CA HIS A 132 9.84 -1.03 -0.19
C HIS A 132 8.33 -1.34 -0.30
N LYS A 133 7.90 -2.61 -0.18
CA LYS A 133 6.50 -3.00 -0.44
C LYS A 133 5.50 -2.34 0.51
N ALA A 134 5.88 -2.17 1.78
CA ALA A 134 5.06 -1.47 2.75
C ALA A 134 4.77 -0.01 2.36
N ARG A 135 5.64 0.63 1.54
CA ARG A 135 5.40 2.00 1.09
C ARG A 135 4.16 2.14 0.20
N HIS A 136 3.92 1.13 -0.63
CA HIS A 136 2.79 1.15 -1.56
C HIS A 136 1.47 0.94 -0.81
N LEU A 137 1.50 0.02 0.16
CA LEU A 137 0.31 -0.39 0.91
C LEU A 137 -0.08 0.59 2.01
N PHE A 138 0.86 1.37 2.55
CA PHE A 138 0.54 2.29 3.64
C PHE A 138 -0.43 3.39 3.23
N THR A 139 -0.32 3.92 2.00
CA THR A 139 -1.31 4.91 1.51
C THR A 139 -2.69 4.31 1.30
N GLU A 140 -2.77 3.02 0.96
CA GLU A 140 -4.04 2.29 0.88
C GLU A 140 -4.63 2.12 2.29
N LEU A 141 -3.82 1.73 3.28
CA LEU A 141 -4.28 1.64 4.66
C LEU A 141 -4.75 3.00 5.20
N LEU A 142 -3.98 4.07 4.96
CA LEU A 142 -4.36 5.42 5.37
C LEU A 142 -5.68 5.87 4.72
N HIS A 143 -5.93 5.49 3.46
CA HIS A 143 -7.21 5.74 2.80
C HIS A 143 -8.36 5.08 3.57
N LEU A 144 -8.21 3.81 3.94
CA LEU A 144 -9.21 3.07 4.71
C LEU A 144 -9.46 3.71 6.09
N LEU A 145 -8.38 4.07 6.80
CA LEU A 145 -8.47 4.70 8.12
C LEU A 145 -9.08 6.11 8.05
N PHE A 146 -8.78 6.89 7.01
CA PHE A 146 -9.39 8.20 6.79
C PHE A 146 -10.89 8.06 6.48
N ALA A 147 -11.26 7.10 5.63
CA ALA A 147 -12.66 6.82 5.32
C ALA A 147 -13.46 6.40 6.56
N GLU A 148 -12.87 5.56 7.41
CA GLU A 148 -13.46 5.13 8.68
C GLU A 148 -13.58 6.31 9.65
N ALA A 149 -12.52 7.09 9.85
CA ALA A 149 -12.51 8.23 10.77
C ALA A 149 -13.53 9.32 10.36
N ALA A 150 -13.74 9.53 9.05
CA ALA A 150 -14.72 10.47 8.53
C ALA A 150 -16.15 9.91 8.48
N GLY A 151 -16.36 8.63 8.83
CA GLY A 151 -17.69 7.99 8.79
C GLY A 151 -18.24 7.78 7.38
N VAL A 152 -17.38 7.77 6.35
CA VAL A 152 -17.76 7.53 4.94
C VAL A 152 -17.48 6.10 4.49
N ALA A 153 -16.81 5.30 5.32
CA ALA A 153 -16.62 3.88 5.08
C ALA A 153 -17.93 3.08 5.30
N PRO A 154 -18.16 1.99 4.56
CA PRO A 154 -19.31 1.10 4.78
C PRO A 154 -19.14 0.16 6.00
N TRP A 155 -18.15 0.41 6.87
CA TRP A 155 -17.89 -0.35 8.08
C TRP A 155 -17.66 0.58 9.28
N THR A 156 -17.69 -0.03 10.46
CA THR A 156 -17.22 0.54 11.72
C THR A 156 -15.99 -0.25 12.20
N VAL A 157 -15.30 0.24 13.22
CA VAL A 157 -14.15 -0.47 13.82
C VAL A 157 -14.48 -1.92 14.17
N SER A 158 -15.69 -2.19 14.69
CA SER A 158 -16.15 -3.53 15.08
C SER A 158 -16.67 -4.40 13.93
N THR A 159 -16.87 -3.81 12.74
CA THR A 159 -17.43 -4.50 11.57
C THR A 159 -16.52 -4.39 10.34
N ARG A 160 -15.22 -4.14 10.57
CA ARG A 160 -14.22 -4.08 9.50
C ARG A 160 -14.22 -5.39 8.72
N PRO A 161 -14.43 -5.37 7.39
CA PRO A 161 -14.23 -6.55 6.56
C PRO A 161 -12.76 -6.97 6.58
N PRO A 162 -12.42 -8.26 6.47
CA PRO A 162 -11.05 -8.70 6.32
C PRO A 162 -10.39 -8.08 5.08
N LEU A 163 -9.17 -7.54 5.24
CA LEU A 163 -8.33 -7.19 4.11
C LEU A 163 -7.93 -8.46 3.34
N ALA A 164 -7.50 -8.32 2.10
CA ALA A 164 -7.00 -9.46 1.32
C ALA A 164 -5.76 -9.09 0.52
N ILE A 165 -4.87 -10.07 0.31
CA ILE A 165 -3.74 -9.94 -0.61
C ILE A 165 -3.39 -11.28 -1.25
N ALA A 166 -3.07 -11.29 -2.54
CA ALA A 166 -2.46 -12.43 -3.23
C ALA A 166 -0.95 -12.21 -3.36
N SER A 167 -0.17 -12.84 -2.47
CA SER A 167 1.29 -12.76 -2.50
C SER A 167 1.89 -13.80 -1.56
N CYS A 168 3.10 -14.28 -1.86
CA CYS A 168 3.86 -15.22 -1.03
C CYS A 168 5.27 -14.74 -0.70
N GLY A 169 5.45 -13.42 -0.58
CA GLY A 169 6.74 -12.81 -0.28
C GLY A 169 6.57 -11.44 0.38
N ASN A 170 7.47 -10.50 0.09
CA ASN A 170 7.56 -9.21 0.78
C ASN A 170 6.24 -8.41 0.83
N ALA A 171 5.38 -8.51 -0.20
CA ALA A 171 4.10 -7.80 -0.17
C ALA A 171 3.12 -8.42 0.83
N ALA A 172 3.10 -9.74 0.99
CA ALA A 172 2.31 -10.43 1.99
C ALA A 172 2.72 -10.04 3.41
N ILE A 173 4.03 -10.05 3.69
CA ILE A 173 4.58 -9.67 5.00
C ILE A 173 4.29 -8.19 5.28
N ALA A 174 4.47 -7.32 4.28
CA ALA A 174 4.16 -5.89 4.41
C ALA A 174 2.68 -5.65 4.71
N ALA A 175 1.76 -6.24 3.95
CA ALA A 175 0.33 -6.11 4.17
C ALA A 175 -0.08 -6.60 5.55
N SER A 176 0.43 -7.76 5.97
CA SER A 176 0.13 -8.37 7.26
C SER A 176 0.71 -7.55 8.42
N THR A 177 1.90 -6.97 8.25
CA THR A 177 2.51 -6.06 9.24
C THR A 177 1.64 -4.82 9.46
N LEU A 178 1.17 -4.22 8.36
CA LEU A 178 0.30 -3.05 8.42
C LEU A 178 -1.08 -3.38 9.01
N ALA A 179 -1.65 -4.53 8.64
CA ALA A 179 -2.92 -5.01 9.15
C ALA A 179 -2.85 -5.30 10.66
N ALA A 180 -1.81 -6.00 11.11
CA ALA A 180 -1.55 -6.28 12.52
C ALA A 180 -1.40 -4.99 13.35
N ALA A 181 -0.69 -3.98 12.83
CA ALA A 181 -0.48 -2.70 13.51
C ALA A 181 -1.78 -1.96 13.85
N VAL A 182 -2.85 -2.19 13.09
CA VAL A 182 -4.16 -1.54 13.32
C VAL A 182 -5.26 -2.56 13.66
N GLN A 183 -4.87 -3.78 14.01
CA GLN A 183 -5.75 -4.88 14.39
C GLN A 183 -6.86 -5.16 13.36
N TRP A 184 -6.49 -5.14 12.09
CA TRP A 184 -7.40 -5.43 10.97
C TRP A 184 -7.18 -6.87 10.49
N PRO A 185 -8.22 -7.73 10.44
CA PRO A 185 -8.07 -9.07 9.90
C PRO A 185 -7.58 -9.04 8.45
N ILE A 186 -6.73 -9.99 8.05
CA ILE A 186 -6.22 -10.09 6.68
C ILE A 186 -6.17 -11.54 6.19
N TYR A 187 -6.66 -11.75 4.97
CA TYR A 187 -6.53 -12.97 4.19
C TYR A 187 -5.31 -12.89 3.28
N VAL A 188 -4.40 -13.85 3.41
CA VAL A 188 -3.16 -13.90 2.62
C VAL A 188 -3.19 -15.14 1.74
N HIS A 189 -3.47 -14.93 0.46
CA HIS A 189 -3.56 -15.99 -0.53
C HIS A 189 -2.16 -16.30 -1.08
N VAL A 190 -1.66 -17.50 -0.77
CA VAL A 190 -0.31 -17.97 -1.12
C VAL A 190 -0.38 -19.21 -2.01
N PRO A 191 0.58 -19.46 -2.92
CA PRO A 191 0.63 -20.69 -3.67
C PRO A 191 1.18 -21.82 -2.77
N PRO A 192 0.98 -23.10 -3.13
CA PRO A 192 1.54 -24.23 -2.39
C PRO A 192 3.07 -24.21 -2.24
N ALA A 193 3.77 -23.48 -3.11
CA ALA A 193 5.22 -23.32 -3.11
C ALA A 193 5.72 -22.18 -2.19
N ALA A 194 4.85 -21.55 -1.40
CA ALA A 194 5.27 -20.52 -0.44
C ALA A 194 6.31 -21.07 0.53
N THR A 195 7.36 -20.30 0.80
CA THR A 195 8.48 -20.76 1.62
C THR A 195 8.09 -20.76 3.11
N ALA A 196 8.72 -21.65 3.89
CA ALA A 196 8.43 -21.79 5.31
C ALA A 196 8.70 -20.50 6.10
N GLU A 197 9.71 -19.72 5.70
CA GLU A 197 10.06 -18.45 6.33
C GLU A 197 8.93 -17.44 6.18
N VAL A 198 8.33 -17.34 4.99
CA VAL A 198 7.18 -16.45 4.75
C VAL A 198 5.97 -16.92 5.56
N LEU A 199 5.66 -18.22 5.53
CA LEU A 199 4.52 -18.77 6.28
C LEU A 199 4.66 -18.53 7.79
N THR A 200 5.88 -18.65 8.32
CA THR A 200 6.17 -18.39 9.74
C THR A 200 5.95 -16.91 10.07
N ALA A 201 6.52 -16.01 9.28
CA ALA A 201 6.34 -14.56 9.47
C ALA A 201 4.87 -14.14 9.39
N LEU A 202 4.09 -14.74 8.49
CA LEU A 202 2.65 -14.47 8.39
C LEU A 202 1.87 -14.98 9.61
N ALA A 203 2.20 -16.16 10.13
CA ALA A 203 1.59 -16.70 11.33
C ALA A 203 1.90 -15.86 12.58
N GLU A 204 3.13 -15.36 12.72
CA GLU A 204 3.52 -14.45 13.81
C GLU A 204 2.78 -13.11 13.77
N LEU A 205 2.33 -12.69 12.59
CA LEU A 205 1.53 -11.48 12.36
C LEU A 205 0.01 -11.73 12.47
N ASP A 206 -0.40 -12.94 12.89
CA ASP A 206 -1.81 -13.35 13.00
C ASP A 206 -2.60 -13.23 11.68
N ALA A 207 -1.92 -13.43 10.54
CA ALA A 207 -2.56 -13.44 9.23
C ALA A 207 -3.25 -14.78 8.95
N ASP A 208 -4.46 -14.74 8.37
CA ASP A 208 -5.16 -15.95 7.89
C ASP A 208 -4.59 -16.34 6.51
N VAL A 209 -3.62 -17.27 6.55
CA VAL A 209 -2.93 -17.77 5.37
C VAL A 209 -3.77 -18.83 4.65
N ARG A 210 -4.07 -18.56 3.38
CA ARG A 210 -4.90 -19.40 2.51
C ARG A 210 -4.07 -19.96 1.37
N VAL A 211 -3.73 -21.24 1.48
CA VAL A 211 -2.99 -21.95 0.42
C VAL A 211 -3.91 -22.22 -0.77
N CYS A 212 -3.58 -21.63 -1.91
CA CYS A 212 -4.39 -21.63 -3.13
C CYS A 212 -3.79 -22.61 -4.15
N ALA A 213 -4.07 -23.91 -3.98
CA ALA A 213 -3.76 -24.91 -5.00
C ALA A 213 -4.68 -24.73 -6.23
N ARG A 214 -4.17 -25.06 -7.42
CA ARG A 214 -5.00 -25.15 -8.62
C ARG A 214 -6.03 -26.27 -8.46
N LEU A 215 -7.30 -25.94 -8.64
CA LEU A 215 -8.39 -26.92 -8.73
C LEU A 215 -8.76 -27.20 -10.20
N PRO A 216 -9.33 -28.39 -10.51
CA PRO A 216 -9.76 -28.75 -11.87
C PRO A 216 -10.76 -27.79 -12.51
N GLU A 217 -11.63 -27.18 -11.69
CA GLU A 217 -12.67 -26.23 -12.09
C GLU A 217 -12.20 -24.77 -12.17
N ASP A 218 -10.94 -24.49 -11.80
CA ASP A 218 -10.41 -23.13 -11.85
C ASP A 218 -10.31 -22.64 -13.29
N GLU A 219 -10.72 -21.39 -13.51
CA GLU A 219 -10.43 -20.68 -14.74
C GLU A 219 -8.91 -20.50 -14.94
N ALA A 220 -8.51 -20.23 -16.18
CA ALA A 220 -7.13 -19.89 -16.49
C ALA A 220 -6.69 -18.60 -15.77
N GLY A 221 -5.47 -18.59 -15.23
CA GLY A 221 -4.94 -17.46 -14.45
C GLY A 221 -4.32 -17.93 -13.14
N ASP A 222 -3.83 -17.04 -12.28
CA ASP A 222 -3.23 -17.41 -10.99
C ASP A 222 -4.32 -17.78 -9.95
N PRO A 223 -4.26 -18.95 -9.28
CA PRO A 223 -5.26 -19.32 -8.27
C PRO A 223 -5.29 -18.37 -7.08
N CYS A 224 -4.14 -17.81 -6.68
CA CYS A 224 -4.07 -16.87 -5.57
C CYS A 224 -4.82 -15.58 -5.93
N VAL A 225 -4.67 -15.10 -7.17
CA VAL A 225 -5.39 -13.91 -7.66
C VAL A 225 -6.89 -14.18 -7.77
N LEU A 226 -7.28 -15.38 -8.23
CA LEU A 226 -8.68 -15.80 -8.26
C LEU A 226 -9.31 -15.74 -6.86
N ARG A 227 -8.70 -16.43 -5.88
CA ARG A 227 -9.22 -16.46 -4.50
C ARG A 227 -9.18 -15.10 -3.80
N PHE A 228 -8.16 -14.28 -4.08
CA PHE A 228 -8.11 -12.90 -3.62
C PHE A 228 -9.29 -12.07 -4.15
N ARG A 229 -9.64 -12.20 -5.44
CA ARG A 229 -10.79 -11.50 -6.03
C ARG A 229 -12.11 -11.96 -5.42
N GLU A 230 -12.25 -13.25 -5.16
CA GLU A 230 -13.40 -13.81 -4.44
C GLU A 230 -13.51 -13.24 -3.03
N ALA A 231 -12.38 -13.13 -2.30
CA ALA A 231 -12.36 -12.51 -0.97
C ALA A 231 -12.81 -11.05 -1.01
N VAL A 232 -12.25 -10.23 -1.92
CA VAL A 232 -12.62 -8.82 -2.08
C VAL A 232 -14.09 -8.65 -2.48
N ALA A 233 -14.64 -9.54 -3.30
CA ALA A 233 -16.06 -9.50 -3.69
C ALA A 233 -17.01 -9.81 -2.53
N ASN A 234 -16.56 -10.55 -1.51
CA ASN A 234 -17.36 -10.98 -0.37
C ASN A 234 -17.34 -10.00 0.81
N GLY A 235 -16.61 -8.88 0.69
CA GLY A 235 -16.51 -7.85 1.73
C GLY A 235 -15.17 -7.88 2.41
#